data_AF-A0A7C5W4G0-F1
#
_entry.id   AF-A0A7C5W4G0-F1
#
_cell.length_a   1.000
_cell.length_b   1.000
_cell.length_c   1.000
_cell.angle_alpha   90.00
_cell.angle_beta   90.00
_cell.angle_gamma   90.00
#
_symmetry.space_group_name_H-M   'P 1'
#
loop_
_entity.id
_entity.type
_entity.pdbx_description
1 polymer ?
#
loop_
_entity_poly.entity_id
_entity_poly.type
_entity_poly.pdbx_seq_one_letter_code
_entity_poly.pdbx_strand_id
1 'polypeptide(L)' 'MIQNSEETNIKSQIEQLEEEHRLLDEKIRLLQTSKYLTQEQQDEIKRLKLEKLQKKQRLYKLKGLLGDKE' A
#
# COMPACT_ATOMS: atom_id res chain seq x y z
N MET A 1 18.05 26.14 0.17
CA MET A 1 18.13 24.71 -0.17
C MET A 1 17.31 23.83 0.81
N ILE A 2 16.14 24.27 1.29
CA ILE A 2 15.37 23.52 2.31
C ILE A 2 14.23 22.70 1.68
N GLN A 3 13.76 23.05 0.48
CA GLN A 3 12.64 22.37 -0.19
C GLN A 3 12.94 20.93 -0.66
N ASN A 4 14.22 20.59 -0.90
CA ASN A 4 14.61 19.26 -1.40
C ASN A 4 14.41 18.13 -0.38
N SER A 5 14.48 18.39 0.93
CA SER A 5 14.43 17.32 1.94
C SER A 5 13.01 16.78 2.15
N GLU A 6 12.00 17.66 2.19
CA GLU A 6 10.61 17.25 2.33
C GLU A 6 10.10 16.48 1.11
N GLU A 7 10.43 16.95 -0.09
CA GLU A 7 10.04 16.27 -1.32
C GLU A 7 10.68 14.88 -1.42
N THR A 8 11.97 14.76 -1.09
CA THR A 8 12.69 13.47 -1.03
C THR A 8 12.06 12.54 0.00
N ASN A 9 11.65 13.06 1.17
CA ASN A 9 10.97 12.27 2.19
C ASN A 9 9.59 11.78 1.73
N ILE A 10 8.82 12.62 1.05
CA ILE A 10 7.50 12.22 0.51
C ILE A 10 7.68 11.16 -0.59
N LYS A 11 8.65 11.33 -1.50
CA LYS A 11 8.98 10.34 -2.54
C LYS A 11 9.38 8.99 -1.93
N SER A 12 10.25 8.99 -0.93
CA SER A 12 10.65 7.76 -0.23
C SER A 12 9.47 7.07 0.47
N GLN A 13 8.56 7.83 1.10
CA GLN A 13 7.34 7.26 1.69
C GLN A 13 6.39 6.67 0.65
N ILE A 14 6.30 7.28 -0.54
CA ILE A 14 5.52 6.74 -1.65
C ILE A 14 6.11 5.40 -2.11
N GLU A 15 7.42 5.35 -2.36
CA GLU A 15 8.09 4.11 -2.79
C GLU A 15 7.89 2.98 -1.77
N GLN A 16 8.03 3.28 -0.48
CA GLN A 16 7.77 2.30 0.59
C GLN A 16 6.33 1.81 0.57
N LEU A 17 5.35 2.70 0.45
CA LEU A 17 3.94 2.31 0.42
C LEU A 17 3.56 1.53 -0.85
N GLU A 18 4.18 1.83 -1.99
CA GLU A 18 4.00 1.07 -3.23
C GLU A 18 4.54 -0.36 -3.09
N GLU A 19 5.73 -0.51 -2.49
CA GLU A 19 6.33 -1.80 -2.17
C GLU A 19 5.43 -2.61 -1.22
N GLU A 20 5.03 -2.02 -0.10
CA GLU A 20 4.14 -2.67 0.87
C GLU A 20 2.79 -3.07 0.24
N HIS A 21 2.23 -2.21 -0.60
CA HIS A 21 0.99 -2.52 -1.33
C HIS A 21 1.17 -3.69 -2.29
N ARG A 22 2.31 -3.79 -2.98
CA ARG A 22 2.64 -4.93 -3.85
C ARG A 22 2.77 -6.22 -3.05
N LEU A 23 3.46 -6.19 -1.91
CA LEU A 23 3.63 -7.35 -1.04
C LEU A 23 2.29 -7.83 -0.46
N LEU A 24 1.39 -6.92 -0.10
CA LEU A 24 0.04 -7.29 0.32
C LEU A 24 -0.74 -8.00 -0.79
N ASP A 25 -0.60 -7.53 -2.04
CA ASP A 25 -1.24 -8.18 -3.18
C ASP A 25 -0.71 -9.59 -3.44
N GLU A 26 0.59 -9.79 -3.31
CA GLU A 26 1.21 -11.10 -3.42
C GLU A 26 0.70 -12.04 -2.32
N LYS A 27 0.67 -11.59 -1.06
CA LYS A 27 0.14 -12.39 0.07
C LYS A 27 -1.32 -12.79 -0.15
N ILE A 28 -2.17 -11.86 -0.58
CA ILE A 28 -3.57 -12.15 -0.89
C ILE A 28 -3.66 -13.20 -2.00
N ARG A 29 -2.87 -13.03 -3.08
CA ARG A 29 -2.86 -13.98 -4.20
C ARG A 29 -2.45 -15.38 -3.75
N LEU A 30 -1.38 -15.49 -2.95
CA LEU A 30 -0.90 -16.75 -2.41
C LEU A 30 -1.96 -17.45 -1.57
N LEU A 31 -2.64 -16.72 -0.67
CA LEU A 31 -3.74 -17.29 0.12
C LEU A 31 -4.88 -17.76 -0.78
N GLN A 32 -5.22 -16.98 -1.82
CA GLN A 32 -6.30 -17.30 -2.76
C GLN A 32 -5.98 -18.40 -3.78
N THR A 33 -4.74 -18.89 -3.87
CA THR A 33 -4.41 -20.00 -4.79
C THR A 33 -5.08 -21.33 -4.42
N SER A 34 -5.52 -21.47 -3.17
CA SER A 34 -6.17 -22.70 -2.70
C SER A 34 -7.61 -22.81 -3.21
N LYS A 35 -8.00 -24.00 -3.70
CA LYS A 35 -9.37 -24.29 -4.18
C LYS A 35 -10.44 -24.09 -3.09
N TYR A 36 -10.06 -24.31 -1.84
CA TYR A 36 -10.90 -24.08 -0.67
C TYR A 36 -10.08 -23.29 0.36
N LEU A 37 -10.72 -22.30 0.98
CA LEU A 37 -10.10 -21.46 2.01
C LEU A 37 -10.69 -21.81 3.37
N THR A 38 -9.82 -21.98 4.37
CA THR A 38 -10.27 -22.05 5.76
C THR A 38 -10.88 -20.72 6.19
N GLN A 39 -11.70 -20.73 7.25
CA GLN A 39 -12.27 -19.50 7.81
C GLN A 39 -11.17 -18.50 8.18
N GLU A 40 -10.09 -18.98 8.80
CA GLU A 40 -8.91 -18.18 9.15
C GLU A 40 -8.26 -17.52 7.92
N GLN A 41 -8.08 -18.27 6.83
CA GLN A 41 -7.54 -17.71 5.59
C GLN A 41 -8.47 -16.66 4.98
N GLN A 42 -9.80 -16.87 5.05
CA GLN A 42 -10.76 -15.89 4.56
C GLN A 42 -10.70 -14.60 5.38
N ASP A 43 -10.60 -14.69 6.70
CA ASP A 43 -10.52 -13.53 7.59
C ASP A 43 -9.19 -12.80 7.44
N GLU A 44 -8.09 -13.54 7.24
CA GLU A 44 -6.79 -12.96 6.90
C GLU A 44 -6.83 -12.22 5.55
N ILE A 45 -7.45 -12.80 4.51
CA ILE A 45 -7.64 -12.11 3.23
C ILE A 45 -8.44 -10.82 3.40
N LYS A 46 -9.51 -10.81 4.21
CA LYS A 46 -10.28 -9.59 4.50
C LYS A 46 -9.41 -8.55 5.18
N ARG A 47 -8.62 -8.94 6.18
CA ARG A 47 -7.69 -8.06 6.90
C ARG A 47 -6.66 -7.44 5.95
N LEU A 48 -6.02 -8.25 5.12
CA LEU A 48 -5.03 -7.81 4.12
C LEU A 48 -5.64 -6.86 3.08
N LYS A 49 -6.87 -7.13 2.62
CA LYS A 49 -7.59 -6.23 1.69
C LYS A 49 -7.89 -4.87 2.31
N LEU A 50 -8.28 -4.83 3.58
CA LEU A 50 -8.50 -3.58 4.31
C LEU A 50 -7.21 -2.80 4.46
N GLU A 51 -6.12 -3.46 4.84
CA GLU A 51 -4.80 -2.83 4.95
C GLU A 51 -4.34 -2.26 3.59
N LYS A 52 -4.52 -3.02 2.51
CA LYS A 52 -4.22 -2.57 1.15
C LYS A 52 -5.00 -1.31 0.77
N LEU A 53 -6.29 -1.26 1.11
CA LEU A 53 -7.12 -0.08 0.85
C LEU A 53 -6.61 1.15 1.62
N GLN A 54 -6.23 0.98 2.88
CA GLN A 54 -5.67 2.07 3.70
C GLN A 54 -4.35 2.59 3.12
N LYS A 55 -3.44 1.70 2.70
CA LYS A 55 -2.18 2.09 2.04
C LYS A 55 -2.43 2.81 0.72
N LYS A 56 -3.37 2.34 -0.11
CA LYS A 56 -3.78 3.01 -1.35
C LYS A 56 -4.30 4.43 -1.10
N GLN A 57 -5.14 4.61 -0.08
CA GLN A 57 -5.62 5.95 0.31
C GLN A 57 -4.48 6.87 0.77
N ARG A 58 -3.52 6.34 1.53
CA ARG A 58 -2.32 7.09 1.95
C ARG A 58 -1.45 7.47 0.75
N LEU A 59 -1.27 6.57 -0.21
CA LEU A 59 -0.56 6.84 -1.46
C LEU A 59 -1.18 7.99 -2.24
N TYR A 60 -2.51 8.01 -2.41
CA TYR A 60 -3.17 9.13 -3.09
C TYR A 60 -2.95 10.46 -2.36
N LYS A 61 -3.03 10.47 -1.03
CA LYS A 61 -2.76 11.68 -0.25
C LYS A 61 -1.33 12.19 -0.47
N LEU A 62 -0.33 11.30 -0.39
CA LEU A 62 1.07 11.68 -0.60
C LEU A 62 1.36 12.12 -2.04
N LYS A 63 0.77 11.46 -3.03
CA LYS A 63 0.89 11.86 -4.44
C LYS A 63 0.23 13.21 -4.71
N GLY A 64 -0.92 13.49 -4.08
CA GLY A 64 -1.57 14.81 -4.14
C GLY A 64 -0.67 15.91 -3.58
N LEU A 65 0.00 15.66 -2.44
CA LEU A 65 0.97 16.61 -1.86
C LEU A 65 2.20 16.90 -2.75
N LEU A 66 2.51 16.01 -3.71
CA LEU A 66 3.55 16.23 -4.71
C LEU A 66 3.01 16.96 -5.95
N GLY A 67 1.81 16.61 -6.41
CA GLY A 67 1.17 17.22 -7.59
C GLY A 67 0.62 18.63 -7.36
N ASP A 68 0.23 18.98 -6.13
CA ASP A 68 -0.18 20.35 -5.77
C ASP A 68 1.01 21.32 -5.59
N LYS A 69 2.26 20.83 -5.72
CA LYS A 69 3.50 21.63 -5.61
C LYS A 69 4.09 22.04 -6.97
N GLU A 70 3.50 21.61 -8.08
CA GLU A 70 3.80 22.08 -9.45
C GLU A 70 2.91 23.28 -9.83
#